data_AF-A0A8I0H3J5-F1
#
_entry.id   AF-A0A8I0H3J5-F1
#
_cell.length_a   1.000
_cell.length_b   1.000
_cell.length_c   1.000
_cell.angle_alpha   90.00
_cell.angle_beta   90.00
_cell.angle_gamma   90.00
#
_symmetry.space_group_name_H-M   'P 1'
#
loop_
_entity.id
_entity.type
_entity.pdbx_description
1 polymer ?
#
loop_
_entity_poly.entity_id
_entity_poly.type
_entity_poly.pdbx_seq_one_letter_code
_entity_poly.pdbx_strand_id
1 'polypeptide(L)'
;MTLAMSEPLQRLSDALDVERLALVEHDVHALIQATGAKLEALRALEAALPVGQAERLQELAERNRANGVLLARRRREVNWALRQLGRSEEASAYDAKGQSSTLHTRRPLAVA
;
A
#
# COMPACT_ATOMS: atom_id res chain seq x y z
N MET A 1 5.92 -18.10 -28.85
CA MET A 1 5.13 -16.94 -28.38
C MET A 1 5.29 -16.69 -26.86
N THR A 2 6.42 -17.07 -26.25
CA THR A 2 6.64 -17.04 -24.79
C THR A 2 7.24 -15.73 -24.27
N LEU A 3 7.87 -14.93 -25.15
CA LEU A 3 8.60 -13.71 -24.79
C LEU A 3 7.69 -12.55 -24.35
N ALA A 4 6.45 -12.48 -24.86
CA ALA A 4 5.50 -11.44 -24.46
C ALA A 4 4.90 -11.68 -23.07
N MET A 5 4.91 -12.92 -22.56
CA MET A 5 4.38 -13.24 -21.23
C MET A 5 5.39 -12.98 -20.10
N SER A 6 6.69 -13.01 -20.41
CA SER A 6 7.75 -12.64 -19.46
C SER A 6 7.82 -11.14 -19.19
N GLU A 7 7.41 -10.31 -20.14
CA GLU A 7 7.53 -8.85 -20.03
C GLU A 7 6.61 -8.23 -18.95
N PRO A 8 5.30 -8.59 -18.84
CA PRO A 8 4.46 -8.11 -17.75
C PRO A 8 4.90 -8.58 -16.36
N LEU A 9 5.45 -9.80 -16.25
CA LEU A 9 6.00 -10.31 -14.99
C LEU A 9 7.27 -9.59 -14.58
N GLN A 10 8.13 -9.25 -15.55
CA GLN A 10 9.32 -8.45 -15.29
C GLN A 10 8.92 -7.04 -14.84
N ARG A 11 7.99 -6.40 -15.54
CA ARG A 11 7.46 -5.09 -15.14
C ARG A 11 6.85 -5.11 -13.73
N LEU A 12 6.16 -6.19 -13.36
CA LEU A 12 5.65 -6.36 -12.00
C LEU A 12 6.78 -6.51 -10.97
N SER A 13 7.83 -7.28 -11.29
CA SER A 13 9.02 -7.39 -10.44
C SER A 13 9.66 -6.03 -10.18
N ASP A 14 9.93 -5.28 -11.25
CA ASP A 14 10.58 -3.97 -11.17
C ASP A 14 9.73 -3.00 -10.35
N ALA A 15 8.41 -3.00 -10.54
CA ALA A 15 7.49 -2.17 -9.77
C ALA A 15 7.48 -2.53 -8.28
N LEU A 16 7.58 -3.81 -7.91
CA LEU A 16 7.68 -4.25 -6.51
C LEU A 16 9.01 -3.85 -5.86
N ASP A 17 10.11 -3.84 -6.61
CA ASP A 17 11.42 -3.42 -6.13
C ASP A 17 11.46 -1.90 -5.90
N VAL A 18 10.90 -1.11 -6.82
CA VAL A 18 10.73 0.34 -6.65
C VAL A 18 9.76 0.65 -5.49
N GLU A 19 8.65 -0.08 -5.36
CA GLU A 19 7.71 0.05 -4.23
C GLU A 19 8.43 -0.15 -2.89
N ARG A 20 9.26 -1.19 -2.79
CA ARG A 20 10.04 -1.46 -1.59
C ARG A 20 11.03 -0.33 -1.28
N LEU A 21 11.77 0.15 -2.28
CA LEU A 21 12.72 1.25 -2.09
C LEU A 21 12.00 2.53 -1.66
N ALA A 22 10.88 2.86 -2.30
CA ALA A 22 10.06 4.01 -1.93
C ALA A 22 9.52 3.91 -0.49
N LEU A 23 9.16 2.72 -0.03
CA LEU A 23 8.73 2.50 1.37
C LEU A 23 9.87 2.69 2.37
N VAL A 24 11.09 2.27 2.04
CA VAL A 24 12.28 2.41 2.89
C VAL A 24 12.77 3.85 2.94
N GLU A 25 12.85 4.52 1.79
CA GLU A 25 13.30 5.91 1.65
C GLU A 25 12.22 6.93 2.02
N HIS A 26 11.00 6.47 2.33
CA HIS A 26 9.83 7.30 2.59
C HIS A 26 9.46 8.25 1.45
N ASP A 27 9.78 7.86 0.21
CA ASP A 27 9.44 8.62 -0.98
C ASP A 27 7.99 8.34 -1.42
N VAL A 28 7.09 9.25 -1.05
CA VAL A 28 5.67 9.14 -1.37
C VAL A 28 5.42 9.24 -2.88
N HIS A 29 6.20 10.05 -3.60
CA HIS A 29 6.02 10.22 -5.04
C HIS A 29 6.45 8.95 -5.78
N ALA A 30 7.61 8.40 -5.45
CA ALA A 30 8.06 7.13 -6.01
C ALA A 30 7.07 6.00 -5.66
N LEU A 31 6.48 5.99 -4.46
CA LEU A 31 5.48 4.99 -4.06
C LEU A 31 4.21 5.05 -4.92
N ILE A 32 3.71 6.26 -5.21
CA ILE A 32 2.55 6.46 -6.08
C ILE A 32 2.85 5.97 -7.50
N GLN A 33 4.01 6.34 -8.04
CA GLN A 33 4.42 5.92 -9.39
C GLN A 33 4.59 4.40 -9.50
N ALA A 34 5.23 3.78 -8.50
CA ALA A 34 5.39 2.33 -8.40
C ALA A 34 4.04 1.62 -8.30
N THR A 35 3.09 2.18 -7.55
CA THR A 35 1.72 1.65 -7.44
C THR A 35 1.01 1.69 -8.80
N GLY A 36 1.14 2.79 -9.54
CA GLY A 36 0.63 2.89 -10.91
C GLY A 36 1.21 1.84 -11.85
N ALA A 37 2.55 1.71 -11.87
CA ALA A 37 3.25 0.73 -12.70
C ALA A 37 2.86 -0.72 -12.35
N LYS A 38 2.71 -1.03 -11.05
CA LYS A 38 2.25 -2.33 -10.56
C LYS A 38 0.83 -2.65 -11.03
N LEU A 39 -0.10 -1.69 -10.96
CA LEU A 39 -1.47 -1.89 -11.44
C LEU A 39 -1.53 -2.09 -12.96
N GLU A 40 -0.72 -1.37 -13.74
CA GLU A 40 -0.59 -1.59 -15.18
C GLU A 40 -0.05 -2.99 -15.51
N ALA A 41 0.98 -3.44 -14.78
CA ALA A 41 1.53 -4.78 -14.96
C ALA A 41 0.49 -5.87 -14.60
N LEU A 42 -0.28 -5.69 -13.52
CA LEU A 42 -1.35 -6.61 -13.13
C LEU A 42 -2.47 -6.65 -14.17
N ARG A 43 -2.93 -5.50 -14.68
CA ARG A 43 -3.91 -5.45 -15.77
C ARG A 43 -3.45 -6.21 -17.01
N ALA A 44 -2.17 -6.06 -17.39
CA ALA A 44 -1.59 -6.80 -18.52
C ALA A 44 -1.54 -8.32 -18.25
N LEU A 45 -1.27 -8.74 -17.02
CA LEU A 45 -1.28 -10.15 -16.60
C LEU A 45 -2.69 -10.73 -16.53
N GLU A 46 -3.69 -9.94 -16.14
CA GLU A 46 -5.10 -10.35 -16.17
C GLU A 46 -5.62 -10.52 -17.60
N ALA A 47 -5.21 -9.64 -18.53
CA ALA A 47 -5.56 -9.74 -19.94
C ALA A 47 -4.92 -10.96 -20.64
N ALA A 48 -3.77 -11.43 -20.15
CA ALA A 48 -3.07 -12.59 -20.67
C ALA A 48 -2.53 -13.45 -19.52
N LEU A 49 -3.36 -14.40 -19.06
CA LEU A 49 -3.06 -15.20 -17.88
C LEU A 49 -1.76 -16.02 -18.07
N PRO A 50 -0.74 -15.85 -17.22
CA PRO A 50 0.57 -16.50 -17.40
C PRO A 50 0.53 -17.97 -17.00
N VAL A 51 0.05 -18.82 -17.92
CA VAL A 51 0.02 -20.28 -17.75
C VAL A 51 1.45 -20.83 -17.70
N GLY A 52 1.74 -21.69 -16.71
CA GLY A 52 3.06 -22.33 -16.56
C GLY A 52 4.12 -21.52 -15.81
N GLN A 53 3.77 -20.36 -15.26
CA GLN A 53 4.69 -19.49 -14.50
C GLN A 53 4.27 -19.33 -13.02
N ALA A 54 3.64 -20.37 -12.47
CA ALA A 54 3.08 -20.37 -11.12
C ALA A 54 4.13 -20.07 -10.04
N GLU A 55 5.33 -20.66 -10.16
CA GLU A 55 6.44 -20.44 -9.22
C GLU A 55 6.86 -18.96 -9.19
N ARG A 56 7.01 -18.34 -10.37
CA ARG A 56 7.40 -16.94 -10.48
C ARG A 56 6.32 -16.01 -9.93
N LEU A 57 5.05 -16.32 -10.18
CA LEU A 57 3.92 -15.58 -9.59
C LEU A 57 3.90 -15.71 -8.07
N GLN A 58 4.16 -16.91 -7.54
CA GLN A 58 4.21 -17.13 -6.10
C GLN A 58 5.33 -16.29 -5.45
N GLU A 59 6.52 -16.28 -6.05
CA GLU A 59 7.63 -15.45 -5.59
C GLU A 59 7.26 -13.95 -5.56
N LEU A 60 6.63 -13.44 -6.64
CA LEU A 60 6.17 -12.05 -6.69
C LEU A 60 5.07 -11.76 -5.66
N ALA A 61 4.18 -12.71 -5.39
CA ALA A 61 3.16 -12.59 -4.36
C ALA A 61 3.77 -12.54 -2.95
N GLU A 62 4.80 -13.33 -2.67
CA GLU A 62 5.54 -13.29 -1.40
C GLU A 62 6.25 -11.95 -1.21
N ARG A 63 6.92 -11.44 -2.25
CA ARG A 63 7.51 -10.10 -2.23
C ARG A 63 6.46 -9.02 -1.99
N ASN A 64 5.30 -9.13 -2.63
CA ASN A 64 4.21 -8.19 -2.42
C ASN A 64 3.68 -8.23 -0.97
N ARG A 65 3.54 -9.41 -0.37
CA ARG A 65 3.17 -9.55 1.04
C ARG A 65 4.20 -8.90 1.96
N ALA A 66 5.48 -9.07 1.68
CA ALA A 66 6.56 -8.43 2.44
C ALA A 66 6.47 -6.90 2.37
N ASN A 67 6.24 -6.33 1.18
CA ASN A 67 5.99 -4.89 1.01
C ASN A 67 4.74 -4.43 1.78
N GLY A 68 3.68 -5.25 1.78
CA GLY A 68 2.46 -4.99 2.54
C GLY A 68 2.69 -4.88 4.06
N VAL A 69 3.58 -5.71 4.61
CA VAL A 69 3.98 -5.63 6.04
C VAL A 69 4.69 -4.31 6.34
N LEU A 70 5.60 -3.86 5.46
CA LEU A 70 6.29 -2.57 5.59
C LEU A 70 5.30 -1.41 5.55
N LEU A 71 4.37 -1.42 4.60
CA LEU A 71 3.33 -0.40 4.48
C LEU A 71 2.42 -0.36 5.72
N ALA A 72 2.01 -1.53 6.23
CA ALA A 72 1.19 -1.62 7.45
C ALA A 72 1.91 -1.05 8.68
N ARG A 73 3.22 -1.32 8.81
CA ARG A 73 4.06 -0.72 9.85
C ARG A 73 4.12 0.79 9.70
N ARG A 74 4.39 1.29 8.49
CA ARG A 74 4.47 2.73 8.23
C ARG A 74 3.16 3.44 8.54
N ARG A 75 2.03 2.85 8.15
CA ARG A 75 0.69 3.38 8.46
C ARG A 75 0.45 3.50 9.96
N ARG A 76 0.91 2.51 10.75
CA ARG A 76 0.83 2.58 12.22
C ARG A 76 1.71 3.70 12.79
N GLU A 77 2.93 3.87 12.30
CA GLU A 77 3.84 4.93 12.74
C GLU A 77 3.26 6.32 12.44
N VAL A 78 2.74 6.54 11.23
CA VAL A 78 2.08 7.79 10.84
C VAL A 78 0.85 8.05 11.69
N ASN A 79 -0.02 7.05 11.87
CA ASN A 79 -1.21 7.20 12.71
C ASN A 79 -0.83 7.50 14.17
N TRP A 80 0.21 6.86 14.69
CA TRP A 80 0.72 7.16 16.02
C TRP A 80 1.20 8.62 16.12
N ALA A 81 2.02 9.09 15.17
CA ALA A 81 2.51 10.48 15.15
C ALA A 81 1.36 11.49 15.05
N LEU A 82 0.37 11.22 14.20
CA LEU A 82 -0.81 12.08 14.06
C LEU A 82 -1.63 12.13 15.36
N ARG A 83 -1.79 11.00 16.06
CA ARG A 83 -2.45 10.97 17.38
C ARG A 83 -1.69 11.83 18.40
N GLN A 84 -0.35 11.80 18.40
CA GLN A 84 0.46 12.68 19.26
C GLN A 84 0.29 14.16 18.93
N LEU A 85 0.08 14.50 17.65
CA LEU A 85 -0.19 15.87 17.18
C LEU A 85 -1.65 16.31 17.38
N GLY A 86 -2.45 15.57 18.15
CA GLY A 86 -3.82 15.93 18.47
C GLY A 86 -4.86 15.51 17.43
N ARG A 87 -4.51 14.64 16.46
CA ARG A 87 -5.53 13.99 15.61
C ARG A 87 -6.31 12.98 16.44
N SER A 88 -7.47 13.38 16.91
CA SER A 88 -8.50 12.46 17.40
C SER A 88 -9.08 11.71 16.21
N GLU A 89 -8.82 10.40 16.10
CA GLU A 89 -9.64 9.57 15.21
C GLU A 89 -11.08 9.58 15.73
N GLU A 90 -12.05 9.54 14.82
CA GLU A 90 -13.43 9.19 15.16
C GLU A 90 -13.41 7.77 15.75
N ALA A 91 -13.26 7.67 17.07
CA ALA A 91 -13.64 6.45 17.77
C ALA A 91 -15.11 6.18 17.42
N SER A 92 -15.45 4.90 17.22
CA SER A 92 -16.83 4.45 17.07
C SER A 92 -17.71 5.25 18.03
N ALA A 93 -18.74 5.91 17.50
CA ALA A 93 -19.55 6.87 18.24
C ALA A 93 -20.18 6.27 19.52
N TYR A 94 -20.15 4.94 19.65
CA TYR A 94 -20.77 4.16 20.71
C TYR A 94 -19.75 3.66 21.74
N ASP A 95 -19.97 4.01 23.01
CA ASP A 95 -19.32 3.34 24.13
C ASP A 95 -19.84 1.89 24.32
N ALA A 96 -19.24 1.12 25.22
CA ALA A 96 -19.70 -0.23 25.57
C ALA A 96 -21.11 -0.28 26.21
N LYS A 97 -21.74 0.88 26.44
CA LYS A 97 -23.12 1.06 26.94
C LYS A 97 -24.06 1.60 25.85
N GLY A 98 -23.62 1.70 24.60
CA GLY A 98 -24.42 2.15 23.46
C GLY A 98 -24.70 3.66 23.41
N GLN A 99 -23.94 4.47 24.13
CA GLN A 99 -24.13 5.92 24.15
C GLN A 99 -23.39 6.60 23.01
N SER A 100 -24.11 7.40 22.20
CA SER A 100 -23.52 8.20 21.13
C SER A 100 -22.83 9.44 21.71
N SER A 101 -21.52 9.40 21.90
CA SER A 101 -20.77 10.62 22.19
C SER A 101 -20.50 11.36 20.89
N THR A 102 -21.36 12.30 20.51
CA THR A 102 -21.09 13.23 19.41
C THR A 102 -20.05 14.23 19.86
N LEU A 103 -18.79 13.82 19.95
CA LEU A 103 -17.67 14.75 20.14
C LEU A 103 -17.24 15.28 18.79
N HIS A 104 -18.05 16.20 18.25
CA HIS A 104 -17.52 17.17 17.30
C HIS A 104 -16.61 18.13 18.06
N THR A 105 -15.31 17.92 17.95
CA THR A 105 -14.34 19.00 18.17
C THR A 105 -13.47 19.15 16.93
N ARG A 106 -13.55 20.34 16.34
CA ARG A 106 -12.90 20.74 15.09
C ARG A 106 -11.62 21.55 15.41
N ARG A 107 -10.56 21.25 14.65
CA ARG A 107 -9.45 22.13 14.17
C ARG A 107 -8.45 22.72 15.18
N PRO A 108 -7.22 23.14 14.77
CA PRO A 108 -6.54 22.97 13.47
C PRO A 108 -5.13 22.31 13.59
N LEU A 109 -4.66 21.66 12.51
CA LEU A 109 -3.22 21.41 12.34
C LEU A 109 -2.60 22.72 11.82
N ALA A 110 -1.89 23.45 12.69
CA ALA A 110 -1.02 24.52 12.25
C ALA A 110 0.16 23.88 11.51
N VAL A 111 0.16 24.01 10.18
CA VAL A 111 1.32 23.75 9.32
C VAL A 111 2.00 25.11 9.12
N ALA A 112 3.22 25.25 9.62
CA ALA A 112 4.13 26.34 9.32
C ALA A 112 4.94 26.01 8.06
#